data_AF-A0A0C9WLS6-F1
#
_entry.id   AF-A0A0C9WLS6-F1
#
_cell.length_a   1.000
_cell.length_b   1.000
_cell.length_c   1.000
_cell.angle_alpha   90.00
_cell.angle_beta   90.00
_cell.angle_gamma   90.00
#
_symmetry.space_group_name_H-M   'P 1'
#
loop_
_entity.id
_entity.type
_entity.pdbx_description
1 polymer ?
#
loop_
_entity_poly.entity_id
_entity_poly.type
_entity_poly.pdbx_seq_one_letter_code
_entity_poly.pdbx_strand_id
1 'polypeptide(L)'
;MPNSSSLEASFVLIDDGRQDASSPPVAPEKVTEVEAKDRSPTLLTHPSNNPSYIPGSIPSYAHDWSRNGTGGLRTHGRHFIDAYGRVCNLRGVNLSGSSKSPADHDHENFPGDHKFVTFVGRPFPLEEAPEHFSRLRRWGLTFIRFLVTWEAVEHEGPGIYDREYLDYLRSLLSLLPNYGISAFVSLHQDVWSRYSGGSGAPAWTLEAVGFDLRAIEEVGAAWLLGMRGRGHVEAERGIWPCGYQKLSAATMATCFWAGATYAPKLLVKDRHGREVNIQQYLQNAFLDMWELVARSVGDLEGVLGFEMMNEPHRGYIQIPSLHVFDYNTDLHLSHVPSAFQSFQLGAGHPTLVSTWTRSFPMPTKKTSTTLLNTSKRKAWRPDGPTNGRCLWELHHVWGWDNVKDQPVVLQENYFSKNPVTGKKVDWYTDFYYPLLNQWAERVRTVTSPDKLIFVEPIPNEFCPTSLAEHQPPNMVFAPHW
;
A
#
# COMPACT_ATOMS: atom_id res chain seq x y z
N MET A 1 -11.12 -43.52 21.90
CA MET A 1 -11.06 -42.95 20.55
C MET A 1 -11.84 -41.65 20.55
N PRO A 2 -11.19 -40.49 20.42
CA PRO A 2 -11.91 -39.24 20.20
C PRO A 2 -12.22 -39.09 18.71
N ASN A 3 -13.46 -38.71 18.41
CA ASN A 3 -13.95 -38.43 17.05
C ASN A 3 -13.11 -37.35 16.38
N SER A 4 -12.44 -37.68 15.28
CA SER A 4 -11.92 -36.70 14.33
C SER A 4 -13.09 -35.98 13.68
N SER A 5 -13.15 -34.66 13.87
CA SER A 5 -14.08 -33.78 13.17
C SER A 5 -13.91 -33.93 11.65
N SER A 6 -15.02 -33.98 10.91
CA SER A 6 -15.07 -34.07 9.44
C SER A 6 -14.43 -32.87 8.71
N LEU A 7 -13.93 -31.88 9.45
CA LEU A 7 -13.21 -30.71 8.93
C LEU A 7 -11.73 -30.96 8.59
N GLU A 8 -11.17 -32.13 8.93
CA GLU A 8 -9.76 -32.46 8.62
C GLU A 8 -9.55 -33.17 7.26
N ALA A 9 -10.62 -33.62 6.59
CA ALA A 9 -10.51 -34.38 5.35
C ALA A 9 -10.44 -33.47 4.12
N SER A 10 -9.26 -33.38 3.50
CA SER A 10 -9.04 -32.54 2.32
C SER A 10 -9.66 -33.07 1.03
N PHE A 11 -10.12 -34.33 0.92
CA PHE A 11 -10.83 -34.87 -0.27
C PHE A 11 -11.70 -36.08 0.08
N VAL A 12 -12.81 -36.28 -0.66
CA VAL A 12 -13.49 -37.58 -0.77
C VAL A 12 -12.83 -38.30 -1.94
N LEU A 13 -12.15 -39.43 -1.66
CA LEU A 13 -11.63 -40.31 -2.70
C LEU A 13 -12.82 -41.03 -3.35
N ILE A 14 -13.00 -40.86 -4.67
CA ILE A 14 -13.83 -41.75 -5.47
C ILE A 14 -12.88 -42.82 -6.02
N ASP A 15 -13.14 -44.06 -5.62
CA ASP A 15 -12.35 -45.23 -5.96
C ASP A 15 -12.59 -45.60 -7.43
N ASP A 16 -11.70 -45.18 -8.33
CA ASP A 16 -11.75 -45.55 -9.74
C ASP A 16 -10.73 -46.67 -10.00
N GLY A 17 -11.21 -47.91 -9.94
CA GLY A 17 -10.44 -49.10 -10.29
C GLY A 17 -9.96 -49.05 -11.75
N ARG A 18 -8.70 -48.69 -11.96
CA ARG A 18 -7.97 -48.96 -13.20
C ARG A 18 -6.56 -49.46 -12.91
N GLN A 19 -6.29 -50.65 -13.44
CA GLN A 19 -5.04 -51.39 -13.35
C GLN A 19 -3.90 -50.73 -14.15
N ASP A 20 -2.69 -50.96 -13.66
CA ASP A 20 -1.38 -50.52 -14.17
C ASP A 20 -1.13 -50.82 -15.65
N ALA A 21 -0.40 -49.92 -16.30
CA ALA A 21 0.43 -50.23 -17.47
C ALA A 21 1.76 -49.48 -17.36
N SER A 22 2.84 -50.23 -17.11
CA SER A 22 4.22 -49.79 -17.01
C SER A 22 4.79 -49.29 -18.35
N SER A 23 5.54 -48.18 -18.33
CA SER A 23 6.44 -47.76 -19.42
C SER A 23 7.91 -47.76 -18.92
N PRO A 24 8.90 -48.06 -19.78
CA PRO A 24 10.29 -48.29 -19.35
C PRO A 24 11.07 -46.98 -19.13
N PRO A 25 12.19 -47.02 -18.38
CA PRO A 25 12.95 -45.83 -18.02
C PRO A 25 13.87 -45.36 -19.16
N VAL A 26 13.98 -44.05 -19.34
CA VAL A 26 14.96 -43.38 -20.21
C VAL A 26 16.19 -43.00 -19.37
N ALA A 27 17.39 -43.27 -19.88
CA ALA A 27 18.67 -43.01 -19.21
C ALA A 27 19.02 -41.49 -19.18
N PRO A 28 19.73 -41.00 -18.15
CA PRO A 28 20.12 -39.59 -18.08
C PRO A 28 21.40 -39.30 -18.89
N GLU A 29 21.39 -38.19 -19.63
CA GLU A 29 22.58 -37.61 -20.24
C GLU A 29 23.46 -36.90 -19.20
N LYS A 30 24.78 -37.06 -19.35
CA LYS A 30 25.81 -36.43 -18.53
C LYS A 30 25.92 -34.94 -18.86
N VAL A 31 25.72 -34.08 -17.87
CA VAL A 31 26.11 -32.67 -17.92
C VAL A 31 27.40 -32.49 -17.12
N THR A 32 28.41 -31.92 -17.78
CA THR A 32 29.73 -31.60 -17.22
C THR A 32 29.65 -30.46 -16.20
N GLU A 33 30.25 -30.67 -15.03
CA GLU A 33 30.40 -29.71 -13.95
C GLU A 33 31.35 -28.56 -14.33
N VAL A 34 30.90 -27.34 -14.08
CA VAL A 34 31.77 -26.18 -13.90
C VAL A 34 31.60 -25.75 -12.44
N GLU A 35 32.60 -26.03 -11.62
CA GLU A 35 32.64 -25.64 -10.21
C GLU A 35 32.76 -24.11 -10.07
N ALA A 36 31.63 -23.45 -9.84
CA ALA A 36 31.62 -22.19 -9.11
C ALA A 36 31.46 -22.53 -7.62
N LYS A 37 32.34 -21.99 -6.77
CA LYS A 37 32.21 -22.04 -5.31
C LYS A 37 30.95 -21.30 -4.87
N ASP A 38 29.80 -21.95 -5.02
CA ASP A 38 28.53 -21.48 -4.50
C ASP A 38 28.45 -21.89 -3.03
N ARG A 39 28.23 -20.92 -2.15
CA ARG A 39 27.82 -21.18 -0.76
C ARG A 39 26.34 -21.57 -0.78
N SER A 40 25.97 -22.57 -1.57
CA SER A 40 24.61 -23.07 -1.64
C SER A 40 24.28 -23.69 -0.28
N PRO A 41 23.19 -23.29 0.39
CA PRO A 41 22.77 -23.98 1.60
C PRO A 41 22.48 -25.45 1.27
N THR A 42 22.92 -26.35 2.14
CA THR A 42 22.72 -27.79 1.99
C THR A 42 21.23 -28.08 1.85
N LEU A 43 20.82 -28.63 0.70
CA LEU A 43 19.43 -29.02 0.46
C LEU A 43 19.05 -30.15 1.43
N LEU A 44 17.86 -30.04 2.01
CA LEU A 44 17.28 -31.13 2.79
C LEU A 44 16.83 -32.24 1.84
N THR A 45 16.94 -33.48 2.32
CA THR A 45 16.34 -34.61 1.61
C THR A 45 14.85 -34.64 1.91
N HIS A 46 14.00 -34.53 0.87
CA HIS A 46 12.55 -34.59 1.07
C HIS A 46 12.16 -35.96 1.65
N PRO A 47 11.26 -36.03 2.64
CA PRO A 47 10.94 -37.29 3.30
C PRO A 47 10.38 -38.38 2.37
N SER A 48 9.73 -38.00 1.26
CA SER A 48 9.26 -38.96 0.25
C SER A 48 10.38 -39.71 -0.47
N ASN A 49 11.64 -39.25 -0.35
CA ASN A 49 12.80 -39.94 -0.91
C ASN A 49 13.31 -41.04 0.03
N ASN A 50 12.76 -41.17 1.24
CA ASN A 50 13.09 -42.26 2.13
C ASN A 50 12.40 -43.56 1.63
N PRO A 51 13.13 -44.66 1.40
CA PRO A 51 12.54 -45.93 0.97
C PRO A 51 11.44 -46.49 1.90
N SER A 52 11.43 -46.08 3.17
CA SER A 52 10.38 -46.46 4.13
C SER A 52 9.18 -45.51 4.17
N TYR A 53 9.10 -44.53 3.26
CA TYR A 53 8.02 -43.56 3.22
C TYR A 53 6.70 -44.21 2.81
N ILE A 54 5.67 -43.99 3.62
CA ILE A 54 4.29 -44.40 3.31
C ILE A 54 3.52 -43.14 2.92
N PRO A 55 2.83 -43.09 1.75
CA PRO A 55 2.00 -41.93 1.39
C PRO A 55 1.03 -41.54 2.51
N GLY A 56 1.06 -40.28 2.93
CA GLY A 56 0.24 -39.77 4.04
C GLY A 56 0.84 -39.98 5.44
N SER A 57 2.01 -40.59 5.58
CA SER A 57 2.72 -40.75 6.87
C SER A 57 3.26 -39.45 7.46
N ILE A 58 3.22 -38.35 6.70
CA ILE A 58 3.65 -37.02 7.12
C ILE A 58 2.47 -36.07 6.99
N PRO A 59 2.22 -35.22 8.00
CA PRO A 59 1.11 -34.26 7.99
C PRO A 59 1.42 -33.04 7.12
N SER A 60 1.86 -33.28 5.88
CA SER A 60 2.13 -32.26 4.87
C SER A 60 1.24 -32.53 3.66
N TYR A 61 0.82 -31.47 2.97
CA TYR A 61 -0.08 -31.54 1.81
C TYR A 61 0.38 -30.58 0.73
N ALA A 62 -0.16 -30.77 -0.48
CA ALA A 62 0.09 -29.85 -1.59
C ALA A 62 -0.27 -28.41 -1.17
N HIS A 63 0.70 -27.50 -1.28
CA HIS A 63 0.59 -26.08 -0.88
C HIS A 63 0.63 -25.76 0.62
N ASP A 64 1.19 -26.65 1.45
CA ASP A 64 1.61 -26.31 2.81
C ASP A 64 2.91 -25.47 2.77
N TRP A 65 2.78 -24.17 3.07
CA TRP A 65 3.92 -23.24 3.08
C TRP A 65 4.60 -23.11 4.45
N SER A 66 4.13 -23.84 5.47
CA SER A 66 4.81 -23.90 6.76
C SER A 66 6.24 -24.45 6.61
N ARG A 67 7.06 -24.26 7.64
CA ARG A 67 8.39 -24.88 7.73
C ARG A 67 8.33 -26.40 7.70
N ASN A 68 7.23 -27.02 8.13
CA ASN A 68 7.05 -28.47 8.01
C ASN A 68 6.92 -28.87 6.52
N GLY A 69 6.16 -28.11 5.73
CA GLY A 69 5.96 -28.37 4.31
C GLY A 69 7.14 -28.00 3.42
N THR A 70 7.90 -26.97 3.77
CA THR A 70 8.94 -26.36 2.90
C THR A 70 10.36 -26.43 3.46
N GLY A 71 10.53 -26.61 4.77
CA GLY A 71 11.80 -26.36 5.45
C GLY A 71 12.25 -24.89 5.44
N GLY A 72 11.38 -23.97 5.00
CA GLY A 72 11.66 -22.56 4.78
C GLY A 72 11.69 -22.18 3.30
N LEU A 73 11.27 -20.96 2.99
CA LEU A 73 11.27 -20.38 1.65
C LEU A 73 12.35 -19.31 1.53
N ARG A 74 13.01 -19.25 0.37
CA ARG A 74 13.97 -18.21 0.00
C ARG A 74 13.87 -17.85 -1.47
N THR A 75 14.46 -16.73 -1.86
CA THR A 75 14.60 -16.37 -3.28
C THR A 75 15.88 -16.96 -3.87
N HIS A 76 15.81 -17.37 -5.14
CA HIS A 76 16.97 -17.73 -5.95
C HIS A 76 16.72 -17.36 -7.42
N GLY A 77 17.46 -16.37 -7.90
CA GLY A 77 17.17 -15.73 -9.18
C GLY A 77 15.74 -15.19 -9.21
N ARG A 78 14.94 -15.64 -10.19
CA ARG A 78 13.53 -15.25 -10.36
C ARG A 78 12.52 -16.14 -9.64
N HIS A 79 12.97 -17.11 -8.84
CA HIS A 79 12.13 -18.15 -8.25
C HIS A 79 12.13 -18.07 -6.72
N PHE A 80 10.99 -18.42 -6.12
CA PHE A 80 10.97 -18.90 -4.74
C PHE A 80 11.37 -20.36 -4.75
N ILE A 81 12.29 -20.73 -3.86
CA ILE A 81 12.70 -22.10 -3.66
C ILE A 81 12.58 -22.46 -2.18
N ASP A 82 12.28 -23.73 -1.93
CA ASP A 82 12.24 -24.27 -0.57
C ASP A 82 13.55 -24.98 -0.18
N ALA A 83 13.61 -25.49 1.04
CA ALA A 83 14.79 -26.19 1.55
C ALA A 83 15.07 -27.52 0.85
N TYR A 84 14.10 -28.06 0.09
CA TYR A 84 14.24 -29.30 -0.68
C TYR A 84 14.66 -29.04 -2.14
N GLY A 85 14.80 -27.77 -2.54
CA GLY A 85 15.18 -27.37 -3.89
C GLY A 85 14.01 -27.33 -4.88
N ARG A 86 12.76 -27.39 -4.42
CA ARG A 86 11.58 -27.25 -5.28
C ARG A 86 11.36 -25.79 -5.64
N VAL A 87 10.92 -25.51 -6.87
CA VAL A 87 10.42 -24.18 -7.25
C VAL A 87 8.98 -24.03 -6.73
N CYS A 88 8.75 -23.03 -5.88
CA CYS A 88 7.48 -22.81 -5.21
C CYS A 88 6.68 -21.70 -5.89
N ASN A 89 5.54 -22.06 -6.48
CA ASN A 89 4.60 -21.10 -7.04
C ASN A 89 3.56 -20.72 -5.98
N LEU A 90 3.78 -19.58 -5.33
CA LEU A 90 2.88 -19.06 -4.29
C LEU A 90 1.59 -18.54 -4.94
N ARG A 91 0.45 -19.13 -4.60
CA ARG A 91 -0.89 -18.76 -5.13
C ARG A 91 -1.83 -18.43 -3.98
N GLY A 92 -2.59 -17.36 -4.14
CA GLY A 92 -3.14 -16.68 -2.99
C GLY A 92 -4.18 -15.61 -3.27
N VAL A 93 -4.52 -14.86 -2.22
CA VAL A 93 -5.48 -13.76 -2.23
C VAL A 93 -4.98 -12.55 -1.46
N ASN A 94 -5.50 -11.38 -1.81
CA ASN A 94 -5.49 -10.20 -0.93
C ASN A 94 -6.51 -10.42 0.20
N LEU A 95 -6.10 -10.23 1.46
CA LEU A 95 -6.97 -10.38 2.62
C LEU A 95 -6.81 -9.19 3.58
N SER A 96 -7.76 -8.27 3.63
CA SER A 96 -8.89 -8.10 2.70
C SER A 96 -9.25 -6.61 2.55
N GLY A 97 -10.01 -6.27 1.51
CA GLY A 97 -10.55 -4.92 1.32
C GLY A 97 -11.38 -4.39 2.49
N SER A 98 -11.94 -5.25 3.35
CA SER A 98 -12.61 -4.82 4.59
C SER A 98 -11.68 -4.13 5.59
N SER A 99 -10.37 -4.36 5.47
CA SER A 99 -9.35 -3.76 6.35
C SER A 99 -9.03 -2.30 6.01
N LYS A 100 -9.64 -1.77 4.94
CA LYS A 100 -9.48 -0.38 4.49
C LYS A 100 -10.33 0.62 5.29
N SER A 101 -11.27 0.14 6.10
CA SER A 101 -12.14 0.96 6.94
C SER A 101 -12.30 0.37 8.35
N PRO A 102 -12.52 1.22 9.37
CA PRO A 102 -12.76 0.76 10.74
C PRO A 102 -13.94 -0.23 10.83
N ALA A 103 -13.91 -1.11 11.82
CA ALA A 103 -15.01 -2.03 12.12
C ALA A 103 -16.29 -1.28 12.53
N ASP A 104 -16.14 -0.13 13.18
CA ASP A 104 -17.17 0.72 13.76
C ASP A 104 -17.39 2.04 12.98
N HIS A 105 -17.05 2.05 11.68
CA HIS A 105 -17.11 3.27 10.86
C HIS A 105 -18.51 3.92 10.86
N ASP A 106 -18.60 5.13 11.42
CA ASP A 106 -19.81 5.96 11.44
C ASP A 106 -19.90 6.85 10.19
N HIS A 107 -20.80 6.48 9.28
CA HIS A 107 -21.03 7.18 8.02
C HIS A 107 -21.68 8.56 8.20
N GLU A 108 -22.47 8.77 9.26
CA GLU A 108 -23.22 10.01 9.47
C GLU A 108 -22.36 11.07 10.14
N ASN A 109 -21.49 10.67 11.07
CA ASN A 109 -20.58 11.60 11.73
C ASN A 109 -19.34 11.92 10.89
N PHE A 110 -18.94 11.04 9.95
CA PHE A 110 -17.77 11.24 9.09
C PHE A 110 -17.79 12.62 8.38
N PRO A 111 -16.69 13.41 8.40
CA PRO A 111 -15.31 13.07 8.81
C PRO A 111 -14.99 13.35 10.30
N GLY A 112 -15.95 13.21 11.21
CA GLY A 112 -15.73 13.31 12.66
C GLY A 112 -15.06 12.09 13.29
N ASP A 113 -14.63 12.27 14.55
CA ASP A 113 -14.23 11.22 15.51
C ASP A 113 -13.23 10.17 15.01
N HIS A 114 -12.34 10.57 14.11
CA HIS A 114 -11.28 9.71 13.58
C HIS A 114 -10.35 9.13 14.65
N LYS A 115 -10.35 9.72 15.86
CA LYS A 115 -9.48 9.34 16.97
C LYS A 115 -9.98 8.16 17.81
N PHE A 116 -11.24 7.76 17.63
CA PHE A 116 -11.90 6.77 18.48
C PHE A 116 -12.39 5.54 17.71
N VAL A 117 -11.93 5.38 16.47
CA VAL A 117 -12.30 4.26 15.59
C VAL A 117 -11.51 3.01 15.96
N THR A 118 -12.07 1.83 15.71
CA THR A 118 -11.34 0.57 15.91
C THR A 118 -11.21 -0.25 14.64
N PHE A 119 -10.03 -0.84 14.43
CA PHE A 119 -9.78 -1.81 13.37
C PHE A 119 -9.68 -3.24 13.90
N VAL A 120 -9.86 -3.45 15.21
CA VAL A 120 -9.95 -4.79 15.80
C VAL A 120 -11.11 -5.55 15.14
N GLY A 121 -10.86 -6.80 14.77
CA GLY A 121 -11.84 -7.59 14.01
C GLY A 121 -11.87 -7.32 12.51
N ARG A 122 -10.91 -6.57 11.95
CA ARG A 122 -10.67 -6.50 10.49
C ARG A 122 -9.48 -7.38 10.09
N PRO A 123 -9.62 -8.29 9.11
CA PRO A 123 -10.70 -8.37 8.13
C PRO A 123 -11.99 -9.04 8.62
N PHE A 124 -11.93 -9.82 9.71
CA PHE A 124 -13.07 -10.51 10.36
C PHE A 124 -12.76 -10.82 11.84
N PRO A 125 -13.75 -11.09 12.69
CA PRO A 125 -13.54 -11.49 14.09
C PRO A 125 -12.65 -12.74 14.25
N LEU A 126 -11.93 -12.84 15.36
CA LEU A 126 -10.93 -13.91 15.56
C LEU A 126 -11.57 -15.31 15.58
N GLU A 127 -12.78 -15.41 16.11
CA GLU A 127 -13.60 -16.62 16.17
C GLU A 127 -14.00 -17.16 14.79
N GLU A 128 -14.07 -16.30 13.76
CA GLU A 128 -14.38 -16.68 12.37
C GLU A 128 -13.13 -17.11 11.60
N ALA A 129 -11.93 -16.83 12.12
CA ALA A 129 -10.67 -17.12 11.43
C ALA A 129 -10.49 -18.61 11.05
N PRO A 130 -10.82 -19.60 11.90
CA PRO A 130 -10.74 -21.00 11.52
C PRO A 130 -11.58 -21.37 10.29
N GLU A 131 -12.77 -20.78 10.15
CA GLU A 131 -13.64 -21.02 9.00
C GLU A 131 -13.05 -20.41 7.73
N HIS A 132 -12.60 -19.15 7.78
CA HIS A 132 -12.01 -18.48 6.63
C HIS A 132 -10.71 -19.14 6.16
N PHE A 133 -9.80 -19.49 7.08
CA PHE A 133 -8.54 -20.13 6.73
C PHE A 133 -8.72 -21.56 6.23
N SER A 134 -9.64 -22.34 6.81
CA SER A 134 -9.97 -23.67 6.27
C SER A 134 -10.56 -23.58 4.86
N ARG A 135 -11.40 -22.58 4.58
CA ARG A 135 -11.96 -22.33 3.25
C ARG A 135 -10.88 -21.98 2.22
N LEU A 136 -9.98 -21.04 2.55
CA LEU A 136 -8.86 -20.67 1.67
C LEU A 136 -7.95 -21.86 1.37
N ARG A 137 -7.60 -22.66 2.39
CA ARG A 137 -6.86 -23.91 2.23
C ARG A 137 -7.58 -24.87 1.28
N ARG A 138 -8.89 -25.08 1.46
CA ARG A 138 -9.69 -25.99 0.63
C ARG A 138 -9.72 -25.58 -0.84
N TRP A 139 -9.66 -24.28 -1.11
CA TRP A 139 -9.59 -23.71 -2.47
C TRP A 139 -8.17 -23.69 -3.06
N GLY A 140 -7.14 -24.08 -2.29
CA GLY A 140 -5.74 -24.01 -2.73
C GLY A 140 -5.16 -22.59 -2.74
N LEU A 141 -5.77 -21.66 -2.01
CA LEU A 141 -5.35 -20.25 -1.89
C LEU A 141 -4.59 -20.05 -0.58
N THR A 142 -3.41 -20.65 -0.46
CA THR A 142 -2.65 -20.73 0.80
C THR A 142 -1.58 -19.65 0.96
N PHE A 143 -1.44 -18.72 0.01
CA PHE A 143 -0.61 -17.52 0.17
C PHE A 143 -1.50 -16.28 0.36
N ILE A 144 -1.15 -15.39 1.29
CA ILE A 144 -1.96 -14.21 1.59
C ILE A 144 -1.13 -12.93 1.48
N ARG A 145 -1.63 -11.95 0.72
CA ARG A 145 -1.25 -10.55 0.88
C ARG A 145 -2.14 -9.96 1.96
N PHE A 146 -1.63 -9.84 3.18
CA PHE A 146 -2.43 -9.42 4.34
C PHE A 146 -2.40 -7.90 4.48
N LEU A 147 -3.56 -7.26 4.43
CA LEU A 147 -3.68 -5.81 4.40
C LEU A 147 -3.74 -5.23 5.81
N VAL A 148 -2.86 -4.27 6.08
CA VAL A 148 -2.89 -3.38 7.25
C VAL A 148 -2.90 -1.94 6.75
N THR A 149 -3.59 -1.02 7.41
CA THR A 149 -3.48 0.41 7.10
C THR A 149 -2.69 1.12 8.20
N TRP A 150 -2.04 2.24 7.87
CA TRP A 150 -1.37 3.06 8.88
C TRP A 150 -2.38 3.56 9.92
N GLU A 151 -3.57 3.95 9.46
CA GLU A 151 -4.67 4.35 10.32
C GLU A 151 -5.04 3.27 11.33
N ALA A 152 -5.09 1.99 10.95
CA ALA A 152 -5.40 0.92 11.89
C ALA A 152 -4.45 0.86 13.10
N VAL A 153 -3.20 1.29 12.94
CA VAL A 153 -2.18 1.25 13.99
C VAL A 153 -2.08 2.57 14.76
N GLU A 154 -2.41 3.71 14.15
CA GLU A 154 -2.09 5.04 14.67
C GLU A 154 -3.20 6.08 14.37
N HIS A 155 -4.47 5.71 14.52
CA HIS A 155 -5.63 6.57 14.22
C HIS A 155 -5.79 7.75 15.20
N GLU A 156 -5.48 7.56 16.48
CA GLU A 156 -5.72 8.55 17.55
C GLU A 156 -4.84 9.79 17.39
N GLY A 157 -3.57 9.58 17.04
CA GLY A 157 -2.61 10.66 16.88
C GLY A 157 -1.17 10.16 16.73
N PRO A 158 -0.24 11.06 16.38
CA PRO A 158 1.17 10.72 16.20
C PRO A 158 1.78 10.17 17.49
N GLY A 159 2.35 8.98 17.43
CA GLY A 159 2.95 8.24 18.54
C GLY A 159 1.95 7.55 19.46
N ILE A 160 0.65 7.60 19.15
CA ILE A 160 -0.41 6.97 19.96
C ILE A 160 -0.91 5.75 19.19
N TYR A 161 -0.39 4.59 19.58
CA TYR A 161 -0.58 3.34 18.86
C TYR A 161 -1.70 2.49 19.46
N ASP A 162 -2.54 1.95 18.59
CA ASP A 162 -3.58 0.97 18.96
C ASP A 162 -2.93 -0.39 19.27
N ARG A 163 -2.74 -0.67 20.56
CA ARG A 163 -2.16 -1.93 21.04
C ARG A 163 -3.13 -3.10 20.90
N GLU A 164 -4.42 -2.86 21.05
CA GLU A 164 -5.44 -3.90 20.92
C GLU A 164 -5.49 -4.42 19.47
N TYR A 165 -5.37 -3.52 18.49
CA TYR A 165 -5.26 -3.91 17.08
C TYR A 165 -4.00 -4.73 16.79
N LEU A 166 -2.84 -4.37 17.36
CA LEU A 166 -1.60 -5.13 17.18
C LEU A 166 -1.68 -6.52 17.81
N ASP A 167 -2.30 -6.65 18.99
CA ASP A 167 -2.53 -7.93 19.66
C ASP A 167 -3.51 -8.81 18.87
N TYR A 168 -4.57 -8.21 18.31
CA TYR A 168 -5.48 -8.88 17.40
C TYR A 168 -4.77 -9.38 16.13
N LEU A 169 -3.95 -8.54 15.50
CA LEU A 169 -3.19 -8.87 14.29
C LEU A 169 -2.26 -10.07 14.55
N ARG A 170 -1.54 -10.05 15.67
CA ARG A 170 -0.68 -11.17 16.08
C ARG A 170 -1.49 -12.45 16.29
N SER A 171 -2.60 -12.35 17.03
CA SER A 171 -3.48 -13.49 17.31
C SER A 171 -3.98 -14.14 16.02
N LEU A 172 -4.45 -13.33 15.08
CA LEU A 172 -4.93 -13.79 13.78
C LEU A 172 -3.81 -14.45 12.95
N LEU A 173 -2.67 -13.78 12.79
CA LEU A 173 -1.57 -14.28 11.95
C LEU A 173 -0.88 -15.51 12.55
N SER A 174 -0.92 -15.71 13.86
CA SER A 174 -0.39 -16.90 14.52
C SER A 174 -1.12 -18.19 14.15
N LEU A 175 -2.35 -18.08 13.62
CA LEU A 175 -3.14 -19.23 13.18
C LEU A 175 -2.73 -19.74 11.80
N LEU A 176 -2.07 -18.93 10.96
CA LEU A 176 -1.82 -19.27 9.55
C LEU A 176 -1.10 -20.63 9.36
N PRO A 177 -0.03 -20.96 10.13
CA PRO A 177 0.67 -22.23 9.95
C PRO A 177 -0.21 -23.46 10.19
N ASN A 178 -1.22 -23.37 11.06
CA ASN A 178 -2.16 -24.47 11.31
C ASN A 178 -2.98 -24.86 10.07
N TYR A 179 -3.06 -23.95 9.10
CA TYR A 179 -3.75 -24.14 7.82
C TYR A 179 -2.78 -24.23 6.64
N GLY A 180 -1.46 -24.34 6.91
CA GLY A 180 -0.41 -24.37 5.88
C GLY A 180 -0.35 -23.08 5.07
N ILE A 181 -0.88 -21.99 5.64
CA ILE A 181 -0.96 -20.69 5.01
C ILE A 181 0.26 -19.89 5.41
N SER A 182 0.74 -19.08 4.47
CA SER A 182 1.74 -18.05 4.72
C SER A 182 1.31 -16.73 4.14
N ALA A 183 1.77 -15.64 4.73
CA ALA A 183 1.41 -14.30 4.35
C ALA A 183 2.62 -13.39 4.26
N PHE A 184 2.49 -12.30 3.52
CA PHE A 184 3.26 -11.09 3.80
C PHE A 184 2.31 -9.98 4.24
N VAL A 185 2.80 -9.10 5.10
CA VAL A 185 2.03 -7.97 5.62
C VAL A 185 2.28 -6.76 4.73
N SER A 186 1.21 -6.24 4.14
CA SER A 186 1.22 -5.12 3.22
C SER A 186 0.57 -3.91 3.88
N LEU A 187 1.32 -2.81 3.95
CA LEU A 187 0.73 -1.54 4.38
C LEU A 187 -0.02 -0.92 3.21
N HIS A 188 -1.32 -1.10 3.25
CA HIS A 188 -2.22 -0.73 2.19
C HIS A 188 -2.63 0.74 2.30
N GLN A 189 -2.65 1.43 1.17
CA GLN A 189 -3.25 2.74 1.00
C GLN A 189 -3.90 2.82 -0.37
N ASP A 190 -4.93 3.62 -0.48
CA ASP A 190 -5.48 4.10 -1.75
C ASP A 190 -5.73 5.59 -1.57
N VAL A 191 -5.27 6.43 -2.50
CA VAL A 191 -5.55 7.87 -2.46
C VAL A 191 -5.16 8.45 -1.09
N TRP A 192 -4.04 8.02 -0.52
CA TRP A 192 -3.49 8.42 0.78
C TRP A 192 -4.29 8.02 2.03
N SER A 193 -5.57 8.36 2.14
CA SER A 193 -6.37 8.27 3.38
C SER A 193 -7.87 8.20 3.09
N ARG A 194 -8.67 7.68 4.05
CA ARG A 194 -10.13 7.84 4.03
C ARG A 194 -10.54 9.31 3.94
N TYR A 195 -9.75 10.19 4.55
CA TYR A 195 -9.96 11.63 4.56
C TYR A 195 -9.50 12.31 3.27
N SER A 196 -8.97 11.60 2.29
CA SER A 196 -8.73 12.09 0.92
C SER A 196 -9.52 11.32 -0.14
N GLY A 197 -10.39 10.40 0.28
CA GLY A 197 -11.32 9.65 -0.58
C GLY A 197 -10.93 8.21 -0.88
N GLY A 198 -9.94 7.65 -0.16
CA GLY A 198 -9.54 6.25 -0.27
C GLY A 198 -9.33 5.59 1.09
N SER A 199 -8.11 5.12 1.39
CA SER A 199 -7.74 4.45 2.64
C SER A 199 -6.23 4.56 2.92
N GLY A 200 -5.76 4.25 4.12
CA GLY A 200 -4.33 4.15 4.41
C GLY A 200 -3.88 4.98 5.61
N ALA A 201 -3.41 6.20 5.36
CA ALA A 201 -2.89 7.11 6.37
C ALA A 201 -3.98 7.66 7.31
N PRO A 202 -3.67 7.86 8.60
CA PRO A 202 -4.61 8.42 9.57
C PRO A 202 -4.88 9.91 9.30
N ALA A 203 -6.05 10.38 9.74
CA ALA A 203 -6.53 11.74 9.49
C ALA A 203 -5.55 12.84 9.96
N TRP A 204 -4.87 12.60 11.09
CA TRP A 204 -3.92 13.57 11.67
C TRP A 204 -2.77 13.90 10.72
N THR A 205 -2.46 13.05 9.74
CA THR A 205 -1.45 13.36 8.71
C THR A 205 -1.87 14.53 7.84
N LEU A 206 -3.15 14.61 7.46
CA LEU A 206 -3.70 15.74 6.70
C LEU A 206 -3.77 16.99 7.56
N GLU A 207 -4.17 16.87 8.83
CA GLU A 207 -4.20 17.99 9.77
C GLU A 207 -2.80 18.56 10.01
N ALA A 208 -1.78 17.70 10.10
CA ALA A 208 -0.38 18.11 10.27
C ALA A 208 0.14 18.94 9.08
N VAL A 209 -0.39 18.72 7.87
CA VAL A 209 -0.10 19.57 6.69
C VAL A 209 -0.94 20.85 6.67
N GLY A 210 -2.01 20.89 7.47
CA GLY A 210 -2.87 22.05 7.67
C GLY A 210 -4.25 21.96 7.02
N PHE A 211 -4.67 20.78 6.54
CA PHE A 211 -6.01 20.62 5.96
C PHE A 211 -7.12 20.74 7.02
N ASP A 212 -8.24 21.36 6.63
CA ASP A 212 -9.53 21.28 7.34
C ASP A 212 -10.33 20.10 6.77
N LEU A 213 -10.39 19.00 7.54
CA LEU A 213 -11.09 17.77 7.14
C LEU A 213 -12.57 18.00 6.83
N ARG A 214 -13.21 19.03 7.42
CA ARG A 214 -14.61 19.36 7.19
C ARG A 214 -14.81 20.25 5.96
N ALA A 215 -13.73 20.77 5.35
CA ALA A 215 -13.78 21.66 4.18
C ALA A 215 -13.38 20.98 2.87
N ILE A 216 -12.47 20.00 2.93
CA ILE A 216 -11.81 19.43 1.75
C ILE A 216 -12.76 18.92 0.67
N GLU A 217 -13.91 18.32 1.01
CA GLU A 217 -14.85 17.86 0.01
C GLU A 217 -15.62 19.01 -0.65
N GLU A 218 -16.11 19.97 0.14
CA GLU A 218 -16.82 21.16 -0.38
C GLU A 218 -15.95 21.96 -1.34
N VAL A 219 -14.66 22.06 -1.02
CA VAL A 219 -13.65 22.72 -1.84
C VAL A 219 -13.36 21.95 -3.14
N GLY A 220 -13.71 20.66 -3.20
CA GLY A 220 -13.37 19.77 -4.30
C GLY A 220 -11.93 19.24 -4.24
N ALA A 221 -11.33 19.23 -3.04
CA ALA A 221 -9.99 18.73 -2.74
C ALA A 221 -9.94 17.21 -2.44
N ALA A 222 -11.09 16.54 -2.32
CA ALA A 222 -11.22 15.10 -2.12
C ALA A 222 -12.59 14.60 -2.58
N TRP A 223 -12.75 13.27 -2.74
CA TRP A 223 -14.03 12.61 -2.98
C TRP A 223 -14.45 11.79 -1.76
N LEU A 224 -15.32 12.31 -0.89
CA LEU A 224 -15.64 11.66 0.39
C LEU A 224 -17.02 11.00 0.45
N LEU A 225 -17.82 11.15 -0.61
CA LEU A 225 -19.21 10.68 -0.61
C LEU A 225 -19.34 9.15 -0.47
N GLY A 226 -18.39 8.39 -1.03
CA GLY A 226 -18.27 6.94 -0.80
C GLY A 226 -18.02 6.58 0.67
N MET A 227 -17.21 7.37 1.38
CA MET A 227 -16.93 7.16 2.81
C MET A 227 -18.12 7.50 3.70
N ARG A 228 -19.08 8.29 3.23
CA ARG A 228 -20.36 8.58 3.92
C ARG A 228 -21.47 7.60 3.55
N GLY A 229 -21.14 6.49 2.89
CA GLY A 229 -22.09 5.41 2.56
C GLY A 229 -23.04 5.74 1.42
N ARG A 230 -22.87 6.89 0.76
CA ARG A 230 -23.75 7.36 -0.32
C ARG A 230 -23.17 7.09 -1.72
N GLY A 231 -21.92 6.66 -1.83
CA GLY A 231 -21.25 6.40 -3.11
C GLY A 231 -21.57 5.07 -3.80
N HIS A 232 -22.70 4.46 -3.47
CA HIS A 232 -23.18 3.23 -4.11
C HIS A 232 -24.07 3.49 -5.34
N VAL A 233 -24.11 4.73 -5.84
CA VAL A 233 -24.87 5.11 -7.05
C VAL A 233 -24.02 4.99 -8.31
N GLU A 234 -24.66 4.68 -9.44
CA GLU A 234 -23.98 4.46 -10.73
C GLU A 234 -23.15 5.67 -11.19
N ALA A 235 -23.58 6.88 -10.84
CA ALA A 235 -22.86 8.12 -11.13
C ALA A 235 -21.48 8.19 -10.46
N GLU A 236 -21.27 7.46 -9.36
CA GLU A 236 -20.05 7.51 -8.54
C GLU A 236 -19.14 6.29 -8.70
N ARG A 237 -19.64 5.25 -9.37
CA ARG A 237 -18.87 4.04 -9.64
C ARG A 237 -17.54 4.41 -10.28
N GLY A 238 -16.42 3.90 -9.76
CA GLY A 238 -15.09 4.11 -10.34
C GLY A 238 -14.53 5.54 -10.28
N ILE A 239 -15.11 6.45 -9.48
CA ILE A 239 -14.56 7.81 -9.29
C ILE A 239 -13.34 7.80 -8.37
N TRP A 240 -13.29 6.92 -7.37
CA TRP A 240 -12.27 6.96 -6.32
C TRP A 240 -10.81 7.08 -6.82
N PRO A 241 -10.36 6.40 -7.92
CA PRO A 241 -8.98 6.51 -8.37
C PRO A 241 -8.65 7.91 -8.92
N CYS A 242 -9.65 8.66 -9.38
CA CYS A 242 -9.49 10.06 -9.81
C CYS A 242 -9.24 11.01 -8.62
N GLY A 243 -9.21 10.47 -7.40
CA GLY A 243 -8.82 11.17 -6.18
C GLY A 243 -7.31 11.41 -6.07
N TYR A 244 -6.46 10.62 -6.75
CA TYR A 244 -5.00 10.77 -6.67
C TYR A 244 -4.51 12.16 -7.13
N GLN A 245 -5.21 12.77 -8.10
CA GLN A 245 -4.91 14.10 -8.64
C GLN A 245 -5.56 15.23 -7.85
N LYS A 246 -6.44 14.93 -6.88
CA LYS A 246 -7.08 15.95 -6.05
C LYS A 246 -6.06 16.56 -5.07
N LEU A 247 -6.33 17.81 -4.68
CA LEU A 247 -5.41 18.62 -3.87
C LEU A 247 -4.89 17.86 -2.64
N SER A 248 -5.77 17.18 -1.90
CA SER A 248 -5.41 16.50 -0.65
C SER A 248 -4.38 15.38 -0.90
N ALA A 249 -4.74 14.34 -1.65
CA ALA A 249 -3.89 13.19 -1.91
C ALA A 249 -2.57 13.57 -2.61
N ALA A 250 -2.62 14.42 -3.64
CA ALA A 250 -1.43 14.85 -4.37
C ALA A 250 -0.49 15.68 -3.48
N THR A 251 -1.04 16.57 -2.64
CA THR A 251 -0.23 17.34 -1.68
C THR A 251 0.40 16.43 -0.63
N MET A 252 -0.37 15.51 -0.05
CA MET A 252 0.13 14.60 0.98
C MET A 252 1.25 13.70 0.47
N ALA A 253 1.08 13.10 -0.71
CA ALA A 253 2.12 12.32 -1.38
C ALA A 253 3.39 13.17 -1.62
N THR A 254 3.24 14.41 -2.08
CA THR A 254 4.39 15.30 -2.32
C THR A 254 5.11 15.66 -1.01
N CYS A 255 4.37 15.93 0.07
CA CYS A 255 4.95 16.23 1.39
C CYS A 255 5.68 15.01 1.97
N PHE A 256 5.11 13.82 1.81
CA PHE A 256 5.68 12.58 2.32
C PHE A 256 6.97 12.19 1.59
N TRP A 257 6.99 12.26 0.26
CA TRP A 257 8.15 11.83 -0.53
C TRP A 257 9.24 12.90 -0.63
N ALA A 258 8.84 14.17 -0.77
CA ALA A 258 9.76 15.25 -1.16
C ALA A 258 9.45 16.59 -0.46
N GLY A 259 8.84 16.57 0.71
CA GLY A 259 8.52 17.78 1.48
C GLY A 259 9.73 18.63 1.84
N ALA A 260 10.92 18.05 2.03
CA ALA A 260 12.15 18.81 2.26
C ALA A 260 12.59 19.59 1.01
N THR A 261 12.28 19.06 -0.18
CA THR A 261 12.62 19.67 -1.48
C THR A 261 11.58 20.69 -1.93
N TYR A 262 10.29 20.34 -1.83
CA TYR A 262 9.18 21.12 -2.41
C TYR A 262 8.32 21.86 -1.38
N ALA A 263 8.41 21.50 -0.10
CA ALA A 263 7.73 22.19 0.99
C ALA A 263 8.69 22.62 2.13
N PRO A 264 9.87 23.21 1.85
CA PRO A 264 10.87 23.49 2.87
C PRO A 264 10.39 24.45 3.98
N LYS A 265 9.39 25.30 3.71
CA LYS A 265 8.81 26.23 4.70
C LYS A 265 7.74 25.59 5.58
N LEU A 266 7.30 24.36 5.28
CA LEU A 266 6.31 23.65 6.10
C LEU A 266 7.02 22.94 7.25
N LEU A 267 7.11 23.64 8.37
CA LEU A 267 7.67 23.15 9.63
C LEU A 267 6.54 22.79 10.59
N VAL A 268 6.70 21.67 11.28
CA VAL A 268 5.76 21.16 12.29
C VAL A 268 6.52 20.73 13.53
N LYS A 269 5.85 20.71 14.68
CA LYS A 269 6.45 20.23 15.93
C LYS A 269 6.39 18.70 15.96
N ASP A 270 7.54 18.06 16.17
CA ASP A 270 7.59 16.63 16.47
C ASP A 270 7.09 16.33 17.89
N ARG A 271 7.02 15.05 18.25
CA ARG A 271 6.62 14.58 19.60
C ARG A 271 7.48 15.13 20.74
N HIS A 272 8.67 15.65 20.44
CA HIS A 272 9.60 16.25 21.39
C HIS A 272 9.52 17.80 21.38
N GLY A 273 8.56 18.37 20.65
CA GLY A 273 8.35 19.81 20.53
C GLY A 273 9.33 20.52 19.61
N ARG A 274 10.18 19.79 18.88
CA ARG A 274 11.18 20.38 17.96
C ARG A 274 10.53 20.66 16.61
N GLU A 275 10.86 21.81 16.02
CA GLU A 275 10.44 22.10 14.66
C GLU A 275 11.25 21.28 13.66
N VAL A 276 10.55 20.49 12.84
CA VAL A 276 11.11 19.65 11.79
C VAL A 276 10.33 19.87 10.50
N ASN A 277 10.96 19.58 9.36
CA ASN A 277 10.26 19.60 8.08
C ASN A 277 9.18 18.50 8.03
N ILE A 278 8.08 18.79 7.35
CA ILE A 278 6.94 17.87 7.21
C ILE A 278 7.32 16.48 6.68
N GLN A 279 8.30 16.38 5.76
CA GLN A 279 8.76 15.10 5.23
C GLN A 279 9.35 14.25 6.35
N GLN A 280 10.26 14.83 7.13
CA GLN A 280 10.87 14.15 8.27
C GLN A 280 9.82 13.74 9.30
N TYR A 281 8.84 14.61 9.59
CA TYR A 281 7.76 14.32 10.52
C TYR A 281 6.93 13.10 10.06
N LEU A 282 6.44 13.12 8.81
CA LEU A 282 5.59 12.05 8.29
C LEU A 282 6.37 10.74 8.09
N GLN A 283 7.59 10.79 7.54
CA GLN A 283 8.40 9.59 7.34
C GLN A 283 8.84 8.96 8.66
N ASN A 284 9.21 9.75 9.67
CA ASN A 284 9.55 9.20 10.98
C ASN A 284 8.35 8.51 11.64
N ALA A 285 7.17 9.12 11.61
CA ALA A 285 5.97 8.50 12.16
C ALA A 285 5.61 7.19 11.42
N PHE A 286 5.67 7.21 10.09
CA PHE A 286 5.46 6.03 9.25
C PHE A 286 6.45 4.90 9.57
N LEU A 287 7.75 5.23 9.70
CA LEU A 287 8.80 4.26 10.01
C LEU A 287 8.70 3.73 11.45
N ASP A 288 8.34 4.58 12.42
CA ASP A 288 8.12 4.19 13.82
C ASP A 288 6.91 3.24 13.92
N MET A 289 5.81 3.52 13.21
CA MET A 289 4.65 2.64 13.11
C MET A 289 5.00 1.31 12.46
N TRP A 290 5.73 1.32 11.35
CA TRP A 290 6.18 0.11 10.67
C TRP A 290 7.05 -0.78 11.55
N GLU A 291 7.94 -0.17 12.34
CA GLU A 291 8.76 -0.90 13.29
C GLU A 291 7.88 -1.65 14.30
N LEU A 292 6.80 -1.03 14.78
CA LEU A 292 5.86 -1.69 15.70
C LEU A 292 5.09 -2.83 15.05
N VAL A 293 4.59 -2.66 13.82
CA VAL A 293 3.95 -3.74 13.07
C VAL A 293 4.91 -4.90 12.91
N ALA A 294 6.14 -4.64 12.43
CA ALA A 294 7.16 -5.66 12.23
C ALA A 294 7.55 -6.38 13.53
N ARG A 295 7.72 -5.67 14.65
CA ARG A 295 7.97 -6.27 15.97
C ARG A 295 6.81 -7.16 16.45
N SER A 296 5.57 -6.79 16.12
CA SER A 296 4.39 -7.49 16.63
C SER A 296 4.15 -8.83 15.94
N VAL A 297 4.58 -9.00 14.69
CA VAL A 297 4.24 -10.18 13.87
C VAL A 297 5.42 -10.83 13.16
N GLY A 298 6.60 -10.20 13.16
CA GLY A 298 7.73 -10.63 12.37
C GLY A 298 8.42 -11.91 12.87
N ASP A 299 8.22 -12.30 14.13
CA ASP A 299 8.68 -13.58 14.66
C ASP A 299 7.76 -14.75 14.26
N LEU A 300 6.54 -14.47 13.78
CA LEU A 300 5.58 -15.50 13.41
C LEU A 300 6.04 -16.26 12.16
N GLU A 301 5.93 -17.59 12.22
CA GLU A 301 6.31 -18.48 11.11
C GLU A 301 5.51 -18.19 9.84
N GLY A 302 4.20 -17.93 9.99
CA GLY A 302 3.30 -17.66 8.88
C GLY A 302 3.54 -16.31 8.20
N VAL A 303 4.43 -15.44 8.71
CA VAL A 303 4.74 -14.14 8.11
C VAL A 303 6.07 -14.24 7.36
N LEU A 304 6.04 -14.33 6.04
CA LEU A 304 7.23 -14.47 5.18
C LEU A 304 7.99 -13.15 4.97
N GLY A 305 7.30 -12.03 5.06
CA GLY A 305 7.87 -10.73 4.75
C GLY A 305 6.88 -9.59 4.86
N PHE A 306 7.32 -8.44 4.36
CA PHE A 306 6.60 -7.17 4.47
C PHE A 306 6.65 -6.43 3.14
N GLU A 307 5.62 -5.64 2.86
CA GLU A 307 5.54 -4.74 1.70
C GLU A 307 5.33 -3.31 2.19
N MET A 308 6.26 -2.40 1.84
CA MET A 308 6.35 -1.05 2.42
C MET A 308 5.07 -0.23 2.26
N MET A 309 4.50 -0.24 1.07
CA MET A 309 3.38 0.60 0.69
C MET A 309 2.75 0.06 -0.59
N ASN A 310 1.45 -0.21 -0.55
CA ASN A 310 0.65 -0.50 -1.73
C ASN A 310 0.66 0.69 -2.69
N GLU A 311 0.91 0.45 -3.96
CA GLU A 311 0.72 1.38 -5.09
C GLU A 311 1.19 2.82 -4.78
N PRO A 312 2.48 3.04 -4.46
CA PRO A 312 2.98 4.36 -4.11
C PRO A 312 2.68 5.38 -5.22
N HIS A 313 2.15 6.54 -4.82
CA HIS A 313 1.87 7.64 -5.74
C HIS A 313 2.82 8.81 -5.49
N ARG A 314 3.34 9.41 -6.56
CA ARG A 314 4.36 10.49 -6.49
C ARG A 314 3.81 11.89 -6.22
N GLY A 315 2.49 12.04 -6.19
CA GLY A 315 1.84 13.35 -6.02
C GLY A 315 2.17 14.28 -7.18
N TYR A 316 2.69 15.47 -6.90
CA TYR A 316 3.08 16.44 -7.92
C TYR A 316 4.50 16.25 -8.45
N ILE A 317 5.30 15.36 -7.85
CA ILE A 317 6.70 15.15 -8.26
C ILE A 317 6.72 14.68 -9.73
N GLN A 318 7.52 15.35 -10.56
CA GLN A 318 7.64 15.11 -12.00
C GLN A 318 6.36 15.31 -12.83
N ILE A 319 5.36 16.05 -12.35
CA ILE A 319 4.21 16.38 -13.22
C ILE A 319 4.66 17.12 -14.49
N PRO A 320 4.08 16.82 -15.66
CA PRO A 320 4.49 17.45 -16.92
C PRO A 320 4.19 18.96 -16.99
N SER A 321 3.12 19.43 -16.33
CA SER A 321 2.72 20.83 -16.25
C SER A 321 1.78 21.07 -15.08
N LEU A 322 1.69 22.32 -14.61
CA LEU A 322 0.69 22.73 -13.62
C LEU A 322 -0.71 22.91 -14.23
N HIS A 323 -0.81 23.05 -15.55
CA HIS A 323 -2.05 23.41 -16.24
C HIS A 323 -2.89 22.23 -16.71
N VAL A 324 -2.28 21.05 -16.86
CA VAL A 324 -2.92 19.85 -17.40
C VAL A 324 -2.52 18.62 -16.59
N PHE A 325 -3.44 17.67 -16.46
CA PHE A 325 -3.11 16.31 -16.01
C PHE A 325 -2.61 15.48 -17.21
N ASP A 326 -1.94 14.37 -16.94
CA ASP A 326 -1.50 13.47 -18.01
C ASP A 326 -2.63 12.51 -18.38
N TYR A 327 -3.27 12.76 -19.52
CA TYR A 327 -4.40 11.96 -19.99
C TYR A 327 -4.08 10.46 -20.16
N ASN A 328 -2.83 10.10 -20.41
CA ASN A 328 -2.44 8.73 -20.69
C ASN A 328 -2.14 7.92 -19.41
N THR A 329 -1.75 8.58 -18.33
CA THR A 329 -1.37 7.92 -17.08
C THR A 329 -2.36 8.17 -15.94
N ASP A 330 -3.10 9.28 -15.97
CA ASP A 330 -4.05 9.66 -14.92
C ASP A 330 -5.48 9.22 -15.25
N LEU A 331 -6.13 8.56 -14.29
CA LEU A 331 -7.55 8.24 -14.39
C LEU A 331 -8.39 9.53 -14.25
N HIS A 332 -9.35 9.72 -15.15
CA HIS A 332 -10.06 10.98 -15.29
C HIS A 332 -11.56 10.78 -15.52
N LEU A 333 -12.35 10.94 -14.47
CA LEU A 333 -13.81 10.85 -14.47
C LEU A 333 -14.38 11.94 -13.55
N SER A 334 -15.53 12.51 -13.90
CA SER A 334 -16.12 13.66 -13.20
C SER A 334 -15.22 14.90 -13.27
N HIS A 335 -15.18 15.73 -12.22
CA HIS A 335 -14.39 16.96 -12.18
C HIS A 335 -12.94 16.69 -11.80
N VAL A 336 -12.03 16.87 -12.75
CA VAL A 336 -10.58 16.57 -12.61
C VAL A 336 -9.79 17.88 -12.75
N PRO A 337 -9.38 18.52 -11.64
CA PRO A 337 -8.59 19.75 -11.70
C PRO A 337 -7.15 19.45 -12.08
N SER A 338 -6.50 20.37 -12.79
CA SER A 338 -5.04 20.41 -12.86
C SER A 338 -4.43 20.76 -11.49
N ALA A 339 -3.12 20.59 -11.32
CA ALA A 339 -2.44 21.01 -10.10
C ALA A 339 -2.75 22.49 -9.77
N PHE A 340 -2.63 23.38 -10.75
CA PHE A 340 -2.91 24.80 -10.57
C PHE A 340 -4.36 25.09 -10.20
N GLN A 341 -5.33 24.44 -10.84
CA GLN A 341 -6.74 24.57 -10.49
C GLN A 341 -7.02 24.06 -9.07
N SER A 342 -6.39 22.94 -8.68
CA SER A 342 -6.52 22.39 -7.35
C SER A 342 -5.99 23.34 -6.27
N PHE A 343 -4.93 24.10 -6.56
CA PHE A 343 -4.38 25.10 -5.65
C PHE A 343 -5.33 26.27 -5.43
N GLN A 344 -5.91 26.78 -6.52
CA GLN A 344 -6.91 27.86 -6.48
C GLN A 344 -8.13 27.47 -5.66
N LEU A 345 -8.68 26.27 -5.93
CA LEU A 345 -9.77 25.71 -5.15
C LEU A 345 -9.40 25.66 -3.67
N GLY A 346 -8.24 25.08 -3.34
CA GLY A 346 -7.73 24.99 -1.97
C GLY A 346 -7.62 26.34 -1.25
N ALA A 347 -7.21 27.39 -1.97
CA ALA A 347 -7.07 28.75 -1.45
C ALA A 347 -8.40 29.51 -1.28
N GLY A 348 -9.53 28.94 -1.70
CA GLY A 348 -10.84 29.57 -1.60
C GLY A 348 -11.25 30.38 -2.83
N HIS A 349 -10.59 30.19 -3.96
CA HIS A 349 -10.99 30.82 -5.22
C HIS A 349 -11.94 29.89 -6.00
N PRO A 350 -13.13 30.36 -6.42
CA PRO A 350 -13.98 29.59 -7.32
C PRO A 350 -13.26 29.34 -8.65
N THR A 351 -13.22 28.09 -9.09
CA THR A 351 -12.43 27.69 -10.26
C THR A 351 -13.25 26.84 -11.22
N LEU A 352 -13.16 27.16 -12.50
CA LEU A 352 -13.73 26.35 -13.59
C LEU A 352 -12.85 25.12 -13.83
N VAL A 353 -13.41 23.94 -13.60
CA VAL A 353 -12.73 22.64 -13.75
C VAL A 353 -13.38 21.82 -14.85
N SER A 354 -12.56 21.14 -15.67
CA SER A 354 -13.09 20.28 -16.74
C SER A 354 -13.80 19.06 -16.16
N THR A 355 -14.94 18.73 -16.76
CA THR A 355 -15.77 17.57 -16.38
C THR A 355 -15.68 16.50 -17.45
N TRP A 356 -15.39 15.28 -17.01
CA TRP A 356 -15.15 14.11 -17.86
C TRP A 356 -16.23 13.06 -17.61
N THR A 357 -16.71 12.43 -18.69
CA THR A 357 -17.68 11.34 -18.60
C THR A 357 -17.21 10.16 -19.44
N ARG A 358 -17.67 8.97 -19.06
CA ARG A 358 -17.42 7.73 -19.82
C ARG A 358 -17.74 7.92 -21.31
N SER A 359 -16.89 7.37 -22.17
CA SER A 359 -17.10 7.34 -23.60
C SER A 359 -16.47 6.09 -24.24
N PHE A 360 -16.67 5.94 -25.54
CA PHE A 360 -16.06 4.91 -26.36
C PHE A 360 -15.69 5.54 -27.72
N PRO A 361 -14.54 5.18 -28.35
CA PRO A 361 -13.56 4.17 -27.94
C PRO A 361 -12.60 4.63 -26.84
N MET A 362 -12.43 5.95 -26.65
CA MET A 362 -11.63 6.48 -25.54
C MET A 362 -12.43 6.36 -24.24
N PRO A 363 -11.84 5.86 -23.14
CA PRO A 363 -12.58 5.47 -21.94
C PRO A 363 -13.36 6.63 -21.32
N THR A 364 -12.88 7.86 -21.45
CA THR A 364 -13.67 9.06 -21.13
C THR A 364 -13.37 10.23 -22.09
N LYS A 365 -14.26 11.22 -22.10
CA LYS A 365 -14.12 12.47 -22.85
C LYS A 365 -14.54 13.66 -22.01
N LYS A 366 -13.94 14.82 -22.28
CA LYS A 366 -14.40 16.09 -21.70
C LYS A 366 -15.77 16.43 -22.28
N THR A 367 -16.75 16.67 -21.42
CA THR A 367 -18.13 16.99 -21.82
C THR A 367 -18.57 18.37 -21.39
N SER A 368 -18.01 18.92 -20.32
CA SER A 368 -18.34 20.27 -19.85
C SER A 368 -17.22 20.85 -18.99
N THR A 369 -17.49 22.02 -18.42
CA THR A 369 -16.68 22.66 -17.38
C THR A 369 -17.62 23.06 -16.26
N THR A 370 -17.23 22.81 -15.01
CA THR A 370 -18.05 23.09 -13.82
C THR A 370 -17.31 24.08 -12.92
N LEU A 371 -18.02 25.11 -12.45
CA LEU A 371 -17.50 26.04 -11.45
C LEU A 371 -17.59 25.38 -10.07
N LEU A 372 -16.46 25.15 -9.43
CA LEU A 372 -16.38 24.53 -8.09
C LEU A 372 -16.02 25.57 -7.03
N ASN A 373 -16.26 25.22 -5.75
CA ASN A 373 -15.97 26.04 -4.57
C ASN A 373 -16.60 27.46 -4.61
N THR A 374 -17.87 27.56 -4.99
CA THR A 374 -18.59 28.85 -5.07
C THR A 374 -18.77 29.54 -3.71
N SER A 375 -18.74 28.76 -2.62
CA SER A 375 -18.73 29.25 -1.23
C SER A 375 -17.42 29.92 -0.81
N LYS A 376 -16.37 29.87 -1.65
CA LYS A 376 -15.04 30.43 -1.37
C LYS A 376 -14.39 29.86 -0.10
N ARG A 377 -14.69 28.61 0.22
CA ARG A 377 -14.17 27.95 1.42
C ARG A 377 -12.70 27.58 1.21
N LYS A 378 -11.88 27.73 2.24
CA LYS A 378 -10.49 27.29 2.19
C LYS A 378 -10.37 25.84 2.64
N ALA A 379 -9.50 25.08 1.99
CA ALA A 379 -9.13 23.73 2.45
C ALA A 379 -8.17 23.76 3.65
N TRP A 380 -7.68 24.93 4.04
CA TRP A 380 -6.60 25.11 5.00
C TRP A 380 -7.10 25.74 6.30
N ARG A 381 -6.70 25.14 7.42
CA ARG A 381 -7.04 25.60 8.76
C ARG A 381 -6.38 26.95 9.08
N PRO A 382 -7.12 27.94 9.60
CA PRO A 382 -6.54 29.22 10.03
C PRO A 382 -5.49 29.07 11.13
N ASP A 383 -5.65 28.06 11.99
CA ASP A 383 -4.74 27.71 13.10
C ASP A 383 -3.73 26.61 12.72
N GLY A 384 -3.69 26.20 11.46
CA GLY A 384 -2.72 25.22 10.94
C GLY A 384 -1.35 25.85 10.65
N PRO A 385 -0.34 25.04 10.29
CA PRO A 385 1.05 25.49 10.09
C PRO A 385 1.22 26.47 8.92
N THR A 386 0.25 26.57 8.01
CA THR A 386 0.25 27.55 6.91
C THR A 386 -0.53 28.83 7.23
N ASN A 387 -1.12 28.94 8.43
CA ASN A 387 -2.01 30.03 8.85
C ASN A 387 -3.17 30.25 7.84
N GLY A 388 -3.82 29.17 7.41
CA GLY A 388 -4.93 29.20 6.46
C GLY A 388 -4.55 29.58 5.02
N ARG A 389 -3.26 29.55 4.66
CA ARG A 389 -2.80 29.78 3.28
C ARG A 389 -2.60 28.47 2.54
N CYS A 390 -2.72 28.53 1.21
CA CYS A 390 -2.33 27.40 0.37
C CYS A 390 -0.85 27.08 0.53
N LEU A 391 -0.52 25.81 0.73
CA LEU A 391 0.88 25.37 0.88
C LEU A 391 1.73 25.77 -0.32
N TRP A 392 1.20 25.64 -1.53
CA TRP A 392 1.96 25.92 -2.76
C TRP A 392 2.05 27.43 -3.05
N GLU A 393 1.11 28.23 -2.54
CA GLU A 393 1.20 29.69 -2.53
C GLU A 393 2.27 30.18 -1.53
N LEU A 394 2.33 29.58 -0.33
CA LEU A 394 3.38 29.83 0.67
C LEU A 394 4.79 29.64 0.09
N HIS A 395 4.94 28.71 -0.84
CA HIS A 395 6.19 28.40 -1.53
C HIS A 395 6.42 29.19 -2.83
N HIS A 396 5.55 30.16 -3.13
CA HIS A 396 5.59 30.97 -4.36
C HIS A 396 5.60 30.12 -5.63
N VAL A 397 4.92 28.97 -5.63
CA VAL A 397 4.66 28.21 -6.87
C VAL A 397 3.67 28.97 -7.74
N TRP A 398 2.71 29.62 -7.09
CA TRP A 398 1.67 30.44 -7.69
C TRP A 398 1.25 31.57 -6.74
N GLY A 399 0.39 32.48 -7.20
CA GLY A 399 -0.26 33.50 -6.37
C GLY A 399 -1.50 34.11 -7.03
N TRP A 400 -2.11 35.10 -6.38
CA TRP A 400 -3.28 35.83 -6.90
C TRP A 400 -2.91 37.28 -7.27
N ASP A 401 -3.22 37.69 -8.49
CA ASP A 401 -3.16 39.09 -8.90
C ASP A 401 -4.45 39.79 -8.46
N ASN A 402 -4.36 40.57 -7.37
CA ASN A 402 -5.50 41.30 -6.80
C ASN A 402 -6.03 42.41 -7.70
N VAL A 403 -5.24 42.90 -8.67
CA VAL A 403 -5.69 43.95 -9.59
C VAL A 403 -6.51 43.35 -10.70
N LYS A 404 -6.06 42.21 -11.26
CA LYS A 404 -6.78 41.51 -12.33
C LYS A 404 -7.83 40.54 -11.82
N ASP A 405 -7.83 40.24 -10.54
CA ASP A 405 -8.61 39.18 -9.90
C ASP A 405 -8.42 37.83 -10.61
N GLN A 406 -7.15 37.45 -10.80
CA GLN A 406 -6.78 36.24 -11.54
C GLN A 406 -5.61 35.50 -10.89
N PRO A 407 -5.57 34.17 -11.01
CA PRO A 407 -4.44 33.38 -10.52
C PRO A 407 -3.25 33.48 -11.48
N VAL A 408 -2.03 33.48 -10.93
CA VAL A 408 -0.77 33.57 -11.68
C VAL A 408 0.16 32.43 -11.27
N VAL A 409 0.66 31.68 -12.25
CA VAL A 409 1.76 30.73 -12.04
C VAL A 409 3.07 31.49 -11.93
N LEU A 410 3.83 31.24 -10.88
CA LEU A 410 5.13 31.87 -10.63
C LEU A 410 6.29 30.93 -10.97
N GLN A 411 6.09 29.62 -10.83
CA GLN A 411 7.12 28.60 -11.10
C GLN A 411 6.53 27.37 -11.81
N GLU A 412 6.46 27.41 -13.15
CA GLU A 412 5.86 26.34 -13.97
C GLU A 412 6.51 24.97 -13.75
N ASN A 413 7.84 24.93 -13.63
CA ASN A 413 8.62 23.71 -13.53
C ASN A 413 8.96 23.32 -12.08
N TYR A 414 8.20 23.82 -11.09
CA TYR A 414 8.55 23.68 -9.67
C TYR A 414 8.76 22.23 -9.26
N PHE A 415 7.92 21.30 -9.73
CA PHE A 415 7.98 19.90 -9.33
C PHE A 415 8.77 18.98 -10.26
N SER A 416 9.32 19.49 -11.37
CA SER A 416 10.12 18.69 -12.31
C SER A 416 11.63 18.84 -12.09
N LYS A 417 12.03 19.82 -11.28
CA LYS A 417 13.42 20.11 -10.93
C LYS A 417 13.55 20.35 -9.44
N ASN A 418 14.74 20.19 -8.89
CA ASN A 418 15.03 20.62 -7.53
C ASN A 418 15.06 22.17 -7.53
N PRO A 419 14.23 22.86 -6.72
CA PRO A 419 14.10 24.32 -6.78
C PRO A 419 15.38 25.08 -6.37
N VAL A 420 16.27 24.44 -5.61
CA VAL A 420 17.53 25.04 -5.14
C VAL A 420 18.65 24.82 -6.14
N THR A 421 18.78 23.60 -6.67
CA THR A 421 19.92 23.24 -7.55
C THR A 421 19.61 23.37 -9.03
N GLY A 422 18.33 23.45 -9.42
CA GLY A 422 17.88 23.50 -10.82
C GLY A 422 18.03 22.18 -11.59
N LYS A 423 18.56 21.13 -10.96
CA LYS A 423 18.72 19.81 -11.59
C LYS A 423 17.35 19.13 -11.76
N LYS A 424 17.18 18.38 -12.84
CA LYS A 424 16.01 17.51 -13.04
C LYS A 424 15.99 16.45 -11.94
N VAL A 425 14.81 16.17 -11.40
CA VAL A 425 14.62 15.11 -10.40
C VAL A 425 14.17 13.81 -11.04
N ASP A 426 14.54 12.71 -10.43
CA ASP A 426 14.03 11.37 -10.70
C ASP A 426 13.35 10.80 -9.45
N TRP A 427 12.05 10.47 -9.56
CA TRP A 427 11.27 10.09 -8.37
C TRP A 427 11.82 8.86 -7.66
N TYR A 428 12.25 7.86 -8.43
CA TYR A 428 12.77 6.61 -7.89
C TYR A 428 14.08 6.84 -7.13
N THR A 429 15.07 7.45 -7.79
CA THR A 429 16.41 7.60 -7.23
C THR A 429 16.53 8.70 -6.17
N ASP A 430 15.84 9.83 -6.33
CA ASP A 430 15.94 10.96 -5.39
C ASP A 430 15.04 10.80 -4.14
N PHE A 431 13.94 10.04 -4.21
CA PHE A 431 12.93 10.00 -3.14
C PHE A 431 12.51 8.59 -2.71
N TYR A 432 12.14 7.71 -3.64
CA TYR A 432 11.58 6.41 -3.30
C TYR A 432 12.63 5.43 -2.75
N TYR A 433 13.74 5.21 -3.46
CA TYR A 433 14.79 4.28 -3.04
C TYR A 433 15.46 4.64 -1.71
N PRO A 434 15.74 5.92 -1.39
CA PRO A 434 16.23 6.29 -0.07
C PRO A 434 15.31 5.81 1.07
N LEU A 435 14.00 6.06 0.97
CA LEU A 435 13.05 5.62 1.99
C LEU A 435 12.89 4.10 2.00
N LEU A 436 12.85 3.46 0.83
CA LEU A 436 12.75 2.00 0.72
C LEU A 436 13.89 1.30 1.46
N ASN A 437 15.13 1.76 1.26
CA ASN A 437 16.30 1.17 1.91
C ASN A 437 16.28 1.42 3.43
N GLN A 438 15.93 2.63 3.86
CA GLN A 438 15.78 2.95 5.29
C GLN A 438 14.70 2.09 5.95
N TRP A 439 13.54 1.92 5.31
CA TRP A 439 12.45 1.08 5.80
C TRP A 439 12.86 -0.40 5.86
N ALA A 440 13.47 -0.93 4.79
CA ALA A 440 13.89 -2.33 4.73
C ALA A 440 14.92 -2.67 5.82
N GLU A 441 15.89 -1.78 6.06
CA GLU A 441 16.85 -1.91 7.15
C GLU A 441 16.15 -1.91 8.51
N ARG A 442 15.20 -0.98 8.72
CA ARG A 442 14.49 -0.84 9.99
C ARG A 442 13.63 -2.04 10.33
N VAL A 443 12.84 -2.54 9.37
CA VAL A 443 12.02 -3.74 9.52
C VAL A 443 12.88 -4.97 9.82
N ARG A 444 14.03 -5.12 9.17
CA ARG A 444 14.93 -6.26 9.39
C ARG A 444 15.64 -6.22 10.73
N THR A 445 16.04 -5.04 11.17
CA THR A 445 16.69 -4.84 12.47
C THR A 445 15.85 -5.38 13.62
N VAL A 446 14.53 -5.35 13.47
CA VAL A 446 13.59 -5.77 14.51
C VAL A 446 12.94 -7.13 14.25
N THR A 447 13.31 -7.79 13.15
CA THR A 447 12.78 -9.11 12.76
C THR A 447 13.92 -10.09 12.46
N SER A 448 14.21 -10.35 11.18
CA SER A 448 15.30 -11.21 10.72
C SER A 448 15.76 -10.79 9.32
N PRO A 449 17.06 -10.93 8.98
CA PRO A 449 17.55 -10.72 7.61
C PRO A 449 16.89 -11.65 6.58
N ASP A 450 16.36 -12.80 7.00
CA ASP A 450 15.70 -13.77 6.12
C ASP A 450 14.32 -13.33 5.64
N LYS A 451 13.72 -12.29 6.25
CA LYS A 451 12.43 -11.78 5.82
C LYS A 451 12.51 -11.18 4.41
N LEU A 452 11.51 -11.53 3.61
CA LEU A 452 11.32 -11.01 2.27
C LEU A 452 10.84 -9.56 2.34
N ILE A 453 11.31 -8.76 1.39
CA ILE A 453 10.97 -7.34 1.26
C ILE A 453 10.25 -7.18 -0.07
N PHE A 454 8.93 -7.14 -0.02
CA PHE A 454 8.07 -6.95 -1.20
C PHE A 454 8.04 -5.46 -1.55
N VAL A 455 8.18 -5.16 -2.83
CA VAL A 455 8.31 -3.78 -3.33
C VAL A 455 7.38 -3.58 -4.51
N GLU A 456 6.47 -2.62 -4.37
CA GLU A 456 5.60 -2.15 -5.44
C GLU A 456 6.14 -0.86 -6.08
N PRO A 457 6.23 -0.79 -7.42
CA PRO A 457 6.46 0.46 -8.14
C PRO A 457 5.16 1.28 -8.20
N ILE A 458 5.21 2.42 -8.90
CA ILE A 458 3.97 3.06 -9.36
C ILE A 458 3.17 2.05 -10.21
N PRO A 459 1.84 1.93 -10.04
CA PRO A 459 1.04 0.99 -10.82
C PRO A 459 1.17 1.18 -12.32
N ASN A 460 1.05 0.08 -13.08
CA ASN A 460 1.12 0.08 -14.55
C ASN A 460 2.46 0.57 -15.14
N GLU A 461 3.51 0.74 -14.34
CA GLU A 461 4.86 1.00 -14.84
C GLU A 461 5.65 -0.30 -15.03
N PHE A 462 6.52 -0.30 -16.03
CA PHE A 462 7.54 -1.35 -16.12
C PHE A 462 8.52 -1.26 -14.96
N CYS A 463 9.16 -2.39 -14.63
CA CYS A 463 10.23 -2.42 -13.64
C CYS A 463 11.30 -1.34 -13.96
N PRO A 464 11.59 -0.40 -13.05
CA PRO A 464 12.60 0.63 -13.29
C PRO A 464 13.96 0.00 -13.52
N THR A 465 14.67 0.42 -14.57
CA THR A 465 16.01 -0.10 -14.88
C THR A 465 17.04 0.21 -13.78
N SER A 466 16.83 1.30 -13.03
CA SER A 466 17.65 1.69 -11.88
C SER A 466 17.45 0.80 -10.65
N LEU A 467 16.39 -0.01 -10.57
CA LEU A 467 16.07 -0.78 -9.37
C LEU A 467 17.20 -1.76 -8.99
N ALA A 468 17.90 -2.33 -9.96
CA ALA A 468 18.96 -3.32 -9.72
C ALA A 468 20.12 -2.77 -8.88
N GLU A 469 20.44 -1.48 -9.00
CA GLU A 469 21.52 -0.83 -8.26
C GLU A 469 21.10 -0.38 -6.84
N HIS A 470 19.78 -0.33 -6.59
CA HIS A 470 19.19 0.17 -5.36
C HIS A 470 18.38 -0.90 -4.59
N GLN A 471 18.45 -2.15 -5.04
CA GLN A 471 17.68 -3.26 -4.51
C GLN A 471 18.14 -3.65 -3.09
N PRO A 472 17.26 -3.59 -2.07
CA PRO A 472 17.58 -4.18 -0.78
C PRO A 472 17.76 -5.70 -0.89
N PRO A 473 18.52 -6.35 0.01
CA PRO A 473 18.65 -7.80 0.04
C PRO A 473 17.28 -8.50 0.10
N ASN A 474 17.16 -9.75 -0.33
CA ASN A 474 15.90 -10.54 -0.37
C ASN A 474 14.65 -9.78 -0.83
N MET A 475 14.81 -8.82 -1.75
CA MET A 475 13.69 -8.10 -2.34
C MET A 475 12.91 -8.99 -3.30
N VAL A 476 11.59 -8.86 -3.25
CA VAL A 476 10.65 -9.40 -4.23
C VAL A 476 9.97 -8.23 -4.92
N PHE A 477 10.16 -8.11 -6.24
CA PHE A 477 9.44 -7.13 -7.04
C PHE A 477 7.99 -7.61 -7.25
N ALA A 478 7.01 -6.80 -6.84
CA ALA A 478 5.61 -7.20 -6.73
C ALA A 478 4.62 -6.21 -7.39
N PRO A 479 4.76 -5.88 -8.69
CA PRO A 479 3.94 -4.84 -9.33
C PRO A 479 2.46 -5.21 -9.42
N HIS A 480 1.61 -4.17 -9.37
CA HIS A 480 0.22 -4.22 -9.78
C HIS A 480 0.09 -3.92 -11.30
N TRP A 481 -0.76 -4.69 -11.97
CA TRP A 481 -0.99 -4.67 -13.43
C TRP A 481 -2.43 -4.34 -13.80
#